data_AF-A0A1S2NVX5-F1
#
_entry.id   AF-A0A1S2NVX5-F1
#
_cell.length_a   1.000
_cell.length_b   1.000
_cell.length_c   1.000
_cell.angle_alpha   90.00
_cell.angle_beta   90.00
_cell.angle_gamma   90.00
#
_symmetry.space_group_name_H-M   'P 1'
#
loop_
_entity.id
_entity.type
_entity.pdbx_description
1 polymer ?
#
loop_
_entity_poly.entity_id
_entity_poly.type
_entity_poly.pdbx_seq_one_letter_code
_entity_poly.pdbx_strand_id
1 'polypeptide(L)'
;MSTAKRLHIPLLLSVAVPPWLLAALFTLGVDLLANGSQTAKRNLGLLFLTPQALVPLLVLIGSFGVIAEFRRRDRLRADQWPGAGLTFALLALVLSVAVSAAWGGSGSAVLWIWSIFSGYILFVFIFGGYAWRRTFR
;
A
#
# COMPACT_ATOMS: atom_id res chain seq x y z
N MET A 1 28.07 11.29 6.50
CA MET A 1 27.03 10.24 6.26
C MET A 1 25.93 10.78 5.36
N SER A 2 26.08 10.50 4.06
CA SER A 2 25.07 10.36 2.98
C SER A 2 23.71 11.07 3.10
N THR A 3 23.57 12.18 2.40
CA THR A 3 22.31 12.83 2.00
C THR A 3 21.37 11.90 1.20
N ALA A 4 21.89 10.84 0.58
CA ALA A 4 21.11 9.88 -0.20
C ALA A 4 20.21 8.97 0.66
N LYS A 5 20.49 8.76 1.95
CA LYS A 5 19.60 7.98 2.84
C LYS A 5 18.33 8.74 3.25
N ARG A 6 18.32 10.08 3.21
CA ARG A 6 17.18 10.89 3.71
C ARG A 6 16.02 11.02 2.72
N LEU A 7 16.26 10.96 1.40
CA LEU A 7 15.21 11.18 0.40
C LEU A 7 14.29 9.98 0.15
N HIS A 8 14.70 8.76 0.49
CA HIS A 8 13.91 7.56 0.20
C HIS A 8 12.83 7.28 1.26
N ILE A 9 13.08 7.66 2.52
CA ILE A 9 12.14 7.49 3.64
C ILE A 9 10.76 8.14 3.36
N PRO A 10 10.66 9.42 2.95
CA PRO A 10 9.36 10.03 2.68
C PRO A 10 8.62 9.35 1.52
N LEU A 11 9.34 8.85 0.52
CA LEU A 11 8.74 8.11 -0.59
C LEU A 11 8.15 6.79 -0.10
N LEU A 12 8.93 6.01 0.65
CA LEU A 12 8.52 4.72 1.20
C LEU A 12 7.30 4.85 2.11
N LEU A 13 7.31 5.85 3.01
CA LEU A 13 6.18 6.12 3.88
C LEU A 13 4.94 6.53 3.08
N SER A 14 5.11 7.33 2.03
CA SER A 14 4.01 7.78 1.18
C SER A 14 3.35 6.64 0.40
N VAL A 15 4.13 5.63 -0.01
CA VAL A 15 3.63 4.44 -0.72
C VAL A 15 2.87 3.50 0.23
N ALA A 16 3.34 3.36 1.48
CA ALA A 16 2.85 2.34 2.39
C ALA A 16 1.71 2.81 3.30
N VAL A 17 1.84 3.98 3.92
CA VAL A 17 1.01 4.37 5.07
C VAL A 17 -0.27 5.12 4.66
N PRO A 18 -0.21 6.25 3.91
CA PRO A 18 -1.43 6.96 3.52
C PRO A 18 -2.40 6.11 2.69
N PRO A 19 -1.96 5.31 1.70
CA PRO A 19 -2.88 4.45 0.94
C PRO A 19 -3.66 3.47 1.81
N TRP A 20 -3.00 2.86 2.80
CA TRP A 20 -3.65 1.94 3.73
C TRP A 20 -4.67 2.65 4.61
N LEU A 21 -4.30 3.81 5.17
CA LEU A 21 -5.19 4.60 6.01
C LEU A 21 -6.43 5.10 5.24
N LEU A 22 -6.24 5.58 4.00
CA LEU A 22 -7.36 6.03 3.18
C LEU A 22 -8.32 4.89 2.84
N ALA A 23 -7.80 3.73 2.46
CA ALA A 23 -8.61 2.54 2.21
C ALA A 23 -9.37 2.07 3.47
N ALA A 24 -8.70 2.08 4.62
CA ALA A 24 -9.32 1.73 5.90
C ALA A 24 -10.41 2.73 6.30
N LEU A 25 -10.15 4.03 6.20
CA LEU A 25 -11.12 5.08 6.51
C LEU A 25 -12.32 5.05 5.56
N PHE A 26 -12.08 4.80 4.27
CA PHE A 26 -13.16 4.63 3.29
C PHE A 26 -14.07 3.45 3.69
N THR A 27 -13.47 2.30 4.02
CA THR A 27 -14.21 1.11 4.48
C THR A 27 -15.04 1.41 5.72
N LEU A 28 -14.43 2.02 6.74
CA LEU A 28 -15.10 2.37 8.00
C LEU A 28 -16.21 3.41 7.80
N GLY A 29 -16.00 4.37 6.90
CA GLY A 29 -17.01 5.37 6.55
C GLY A 29 -18.22 4.74 5.88
N VAL A 30 -17.99 3.83 4.93
CA VAL A 30 -19.07 3.06 4.29
C VAL A 30 -19.83 2.21 5.32
N ASP A 31 -19.12 1.52 6.22
CA ASP A 31 -19.75 0.71 7.26
C ASP A 31 -20.57 1.54 8.23
N LEU A 32 -20.08 2.73 8.62
CA LEU A 32 -20.81 3.62 9.51
C LEU A 32 -22.12 4.12 8.87
N LEU A 33 -22.08 4.44 7.58
CA LEU A 33 -23.22 4.95 6.83
C LEU A 33 -24.24 3.86 6.48
N ALA A 34 -23.78 2.65 6.13
CA ALA A 34 -24.64 1.58 5.62
C ALA A 34 -25.06 0.57 6.69
N ASN A 35 -24.17 0.24 7.63
CA ASN A 35 -24.31 -0.92 8.52
C ASN A 35 -24.28 -0.57 10.01
N GLY A 36 -24.11 0.71 10.35
CA GLY A 36 -24.10 1.23 11.72
C GLY A 36 -22.80 1.03 12.49
N SER A 37 -22.76 1.63 13.69
CA SER A 37 -21.52 1.80 14.48
C SER A 37 -20.93 0.48 15.02
N GLN A 38 -21.74 -0.56 15.24
CA GLN A 38 -21.23 -1.85 15.70
C GLN A 38 -20.42 -2.58 14.62
N THR A 39 -20.88 -2.53 13.37
CA THR A 39 -20.17 -3.10 12.22
C THR A 39 -18.86 -2.38 11.97
N ALA A 40 -18.86 -1.05 12.04
CA ALA A 40 -17.65 -0.24 11.93
C ALA A 40 -16.61 -0.58 13.02
N LYS A 41 -17.03 -0.78 14.27
CA LYS A 41 -16.11 -1.21 15.36
C LYS A 41 -15.52 -2.59 15.11
N ARG A 42 -16.31 -3.54 14.61
CA ARG A 42 -15.83 -4.88 14.25
C ARG A 42 -14.78 -4.81 13.14
N ASN A 43 -15.08 -4.04 12.09
CA ASN A 43 -14.18 -3.91 10.93
C ASN A 43 -12.91 -3.11 11.27
N LEU A 44 -12.96 -2.19 12.23
CA LEU A 44 -11.76 -1.53 12.76
C LEU A 44 -10.81 -2.55 13.40
N GLY A 45 -11.33 -3.47 14.22
CA GLY A 45 -10.53 -4.57 14.76
C GLY A 45 -9.92 -5.44 13.67
N LEU A 46 -10.70 -5.74 12.62
CA LEU A 46 -10.20 -6.51 11.49
C LEU A 46 -9.07 -5.80 10.74
N LEU A 47 -9.18 -4.50 10.49
CA LEU A 47 -8.20 -3.76 9.68
C LEU A 47 -6.86 -3.50 10.42
N PHE A 48 -6.89 -3.32 11.74
CA PHE A 48 -5.71 -2.90 12.51
C PHE A 48 -5.15 -3.95 13.48
N LEU A 49 -5.96 -4.93 13.89
CA LEU A 49 -5.55 -5.94 14.88
C LEU A 49 -5.39 -7.35 14.28
N THR A 50 -5.51 -7.49 12.96
CA THR A 50 -5.29 -8.77 12.28
C THR A 50 -4.04 -8.72 11.41
N PRO A 51 -3.61 -9.87 10.83
CA PRO A 51 -2.50 -9.92 9.89
C PRO A 51 -2.63 -8.98 8.68
N GLN A 52 -3.83 -8.43 8.41
CA GLN A 52 -4.05 -7.37 7.44
C GLN A 52 -3.13 -6.16 7.67
N ALA A 53 -2.86 -5.81 8.93
CA ALA A 53 -1.97 -4.71 9.30
C ALA A 53 -0.49 -4.96 8.89
N LEU A 54 -0.12 -6.18 8.48
CA LEU A 54 1.22 -6.49 7.97
C LEU A 54 1.42 -5.98 6.54
N VAL A 55 0.36 -5.83 5.74
CA VAL A 55 0.45 -5.40 4.34
C VAL A 55 1.21 -4.08 4.18
N PRO A 56 0.90 -2.98 4.89
CA PRO A 56 1.67 -1.74 4.74
C PRO A 56 3.15 -1.89 5.14
N LEU A 57 3.47 -2.73 6.13
CA LEU A 57 4.86 -3.01 6.51
C LEU A 57 5.61 -3.79 5.41
N LEU A 58 4.97 -4.80 4.83
CA LEU A 58 5.54 -5.57 3.73
C LEU A 58 5.71 -4.72 2.48
N VAL A 59 4.75 -3.83 2.18
CA VAL A 59 4.87 -2.86 1.08
C VAL A 59 6.02 -1.92 1.32
N LEU A 60 6.22 -1.44 2.55
CA LEU A 60 7.36 -0.58 2.91
C LEU A 60 8.69 -1.30 2.67
N ILE A 61 8.80 -2.56 3.08
CA ILE A 61 10.01 -3.39 2.86
C ILE A 61 10.21 -3.69 1.37
N GLY A 62 9.19 -4.16 0.67
CA GLY A 62 9.27 -4.51 -0.74
C GLY A 62 9.56 -3.31 -1.65
N SER A 63 9.11 -2.12 -1.24
CA SER A 63 9.39 -0.87 -1.98
C SER A 63 10.88 -0.54 -2.03
N PHE A 64 11.69 -0.96 -1.05
CA PHE A 64 13.16 -0.87 -1.16
C PHE A 64 13.69 -1.68 -2.34
N GLY A 65 13.16 -2.89 -2.55
CA GLY A 65 13.51 -3.74 -3.68
C GLY A 65 13.16 -3.10 -5.02
N VAL A 66 11.96 -2.52 -5.11
CA VAL A 66 11.52 -1.78 -6.32
C VAL A 66 12.49 -0.63 -6.63
N ILE A 67 12.78 0.23 -5.66
CA ILE A 67 13.71 1.35 -5.86
C ILE A 67 15.11 0.85 -6.24
N ALA A 68 15.60 -0.21 -5.59
CA ALA A 68 16.90 -0.79 -5.89
C ALA A 68 16.96 -1.35 -7.32
N GLU A 69 15.88 -1.95 -7.80
CA GLU A 69 15.81 -2.51 -9.16
C GLU A 69 15.79 -1.41 -10.23
N PHE A 70 14.97 -0.37 -10.06
CA PHE A 70 14.96 0.80 -10.95
C PHE A 70 16.32 1.51 -10.96
N ARG A 71 16.98 1.60 -9.81
CA ARG A 71 18.34 2.15 -9.71
C ARG A 71 19.35 1.33 -10.51
N ARG A 72 19.20 0.01 -10.58
CA ARG A 72 20.08 -0.89 -11.33
C ARG A 72 19.84 -0.85 -12.83
N ARG A 73 18.58 -0.82 -13.27
CA ARG A 73 18.23 -0.95 -14.71
C ARG A 73 18.09 0.37 -15.45
N ASP A 74 17.34 1.32 -14.90
CA ASP A 74 16.77 2.40 -15.72
C ASP A 74 17.27 3.80 -15.34
N ARG A 75 18.10 3.89 -14.29
CA ARG A 75 18.49 5.13 -13.58
C ARG A 75 17.26 5.82 -12.98
N LEU A 76 17.33 6.25 -11.72
CA LEU A 76 16.19 6.84 -11.01
C LEU A 76 15.79 8.18 -11.65
N ARG A 77 14.71 8.20 -12.45
CA ARG A 77 14.24 9.40 -13.15
C ARG A 77 12.77 9.71 -12.83
N ALA A 78 12.42 10.99 -12.74
CA ALA A 78 11.05 11.42 -12.45
C ALA A 78 10.01 11.12 -13.55
N ASP A 79 10.43 10.98 -14.81
CA ASP A 79 9.56 10.66 -15.95
C ASP A 79 8.97 9.24 -15.87
N GLN A 80 9.66 8.33 -15.18
CA GLN A 80 9.25 6.94 -14.95
C GLN A 80 8.12 6.80 -13.90
N TRP A 81 7.57 7.91 -13.39
CA TRP A 81 6.57 7.88 -12.32
C TRP A 81 5.35 6.97 -12.60
N PRO A 82 4.81 6.81 -13.83
CA PRO A 82 3.70 5.90 -14.06
C PRO A 82 4.14 4.44 -13.90
N GLY A 83 5.34 4.10 -14.38
CA GLY A 83 5.92 2.76 -14.26
C GLY A 83 6.29 2.42 -12.82
N ALA A 84 6.85 3.37 -12.08
CA ALA A 84 7.14 3.21 -10.66
C ALA A 84 5.85 3.04 -9.84
N GLY A 85 4.85 3.89 -10.07
CA GLY A 85 3.53 3.80 -9.44
C GLY A 85 2.86 2.44 -9.71
N LEU A 86 2.91 1.96 -10.95
CA LEU A 86 2.38 0.64 -11.32
C LEU A 86 3.13 -0.49 -10.61
N THR A 87 4.46 -0.43 -10.56
CA THR A 87 5.26 -1.45 -9.87
C THR A 87 4.94 -1.51 -8.37
N PHE A 88 4.77 -0.35 -7.71
CA PHE A 88 4.32 -0.33 -6.31
C PHE A 88 2.92 -0.90 -6.12
N ALA A 89 1.99 -0.57 -7.02
CA ALA A 89 0.62 -1.08 -6.97
C ALA A 89 0.57 -2.61 -7.16
N LEU A 90 1.35 -3.14 -8.11
CA LEU A 90 1.49 -4.58 -8.33
C LEU A 90 2.13 -5.28 -7.14
N LEU A 91 3.19 -4.68 -6.56
CA LEU A 91 3.80 -5.18 -5.32
C LEU A 91 2.76 -5.27 -4.19
N ALA A 92 1.99 -4.20 -3.97
CA ALA A 92 0.95 -4.17 -2.93
C ALA A 92 -0.15 -5.22 -3.17
N LEU A 93 -0.56 -5.42 -4.43
CA LEU A 93 -1.51 -6.46 -4.79
C LEU A 93 -0.96 -7.86 -4.50
N VAL A 94 0.26 -8.16 -4.96
CA VAL A 94 0.91 -9.46 -4.74
C VAL A 94 1.08 -9.75 -3.25
N LEU A 95 1.52 -8.75 -2.47
CA LEU A 95 1.66 -8.91 -1.02
C LEU A 95 0.31 -9.10 -0.33
N SER A 96 -0.75 -8.42 -0.78
CA SER A 96 -2.10 -8.63 -0.26
C SER A 96 -2.61 -10.04 -0.54
N VAL A 97 -2.33 -10.58 -1.75
CA VAL A 97 -2.63 -11.97 -2.11
C VAL A 97 -1.78 -12.95 -1.31
N ALA A 98 -0.49 -12.67 -1.08
CA ALA A 98 0.39 -13.54 -0.31
C ALA A 98 0.00 -13.61 1.17
N VAL A 99 -0.30 -12.47 1.80
CA VAL A 99 -0.80 -12.41 3.19
C VAL A 99 -2.16 -13.10 3.28
N SER A 100 -3.04 -12.88 2.30
CA SER A 100 -4.30 -13.60 2.18
C SER A 100 -4.08 -15.13 2.17
N ALA A 101 -3.28 -15.63 1.23
CA ALA A 101 -3.05 -17.07 1.05
C ALA A 101 -2.37 -17.73 2.25
N ALA A 102 -1.38 -17.05 2.87
CA ALA A 102 -0.62 -17.60 3.99
C ALA A 102 -1.44 -17.76 5.27
N TRP A 103 -2.55 -17.00 5.43
CA TRP A 103 -3.39 -17.05 6.62
C TRP A 103 -4.70 -17.85 6.46
N GLY A 104 -4.82 -18.63 5.37
CA GLY A 104 -5.84 -19.66 5.12
C GLY A 104 -7.08 -19.69 6.01
N GLY A 105 -8.21 -19.16 5.51
CA GLY A 105 -9.53 -19.21 6.16
C GLY A 105 -10.56 -18.43 5.37
N SER A 106 -11.83 -18.36 5.82
CA SER A 106 -12.85 -17.52 5.16
C SER A 106 -12.48 -16.03 5.07
N GLY A 107 -11.52 -15.56 5.88
CA GLY A 107 -10.92 -14.23 5.82
C GLY A 107 -9.78 -14.04 4.80
N SER A 108 -9.24 -15.11 4.19
CA SER A 108 -8.16 -15.00 3.20
C SER A 108 -8.65 -14.38 1.90
N ALA A 109 -9.72 -14.91 1.29
CA ALA A 109 -10.27 -14.38 0.05
C ALA A 109 -10.70 -12.90 0.16
N VAL A 110 -10.97 -12.41 1.38
CA VAL A 110 -11.44 -11.05 1.65
C VAL A 110 -10.37 -9.99 1.39
N LEU A 111 -9.09 -10.30 1.62
CA LEU A 111 -8.03 -9.27 1.67
C LEU A 111 -7.74 -8.65 0.30
N TRP A 112 -7.48 -9.47 -0.72
CA TRP A 112 -7.17 -8.96 -2.07
C TRP A 112 -8.40 -8.34 -2.73
N ILE A 113 -9.60 -8.89 -2.47
CA ILE A 113 -10.88 -8.31 -2.90
C ILE A 113 -11.06 -6.93 -2.25
N TRP A 114 -10.87 -6.85 -0.92
CA TRP A 114 -10.93 -5.60 -0.18
C TRP A 114 -9.94 -4.59 -0.72
N SER A 115 -8.70 -4.98 -1.04
CA SER A 115 -7.69 -4.09 -1.61
C SER A 115 -8.11 -3.46 -2.94
N ILE A 116 -8.87 -4.19 -3.76
CA ILE A 116 -9.41 -3.67 -5.02
C ILE A 116 -10.58 -2.72 -4.74
N PHE A 117 -11.58 -3.15 -3.97
CA PHE A 117 -12.82 -2.39 -3.76
C PHE A 117 -12.67 -1.19 -2.82
N SER A 118 -11.72 -1.21 -1.89
CA SER A 118 -11.39 -0.06 -1.04
C SER A 118 -10.60 1.03 -1.77
N GLY A 119 -10.15 0.77 -3.00
CA GLY A 119 -9.27 1.65 -3.74
C GLY A 119 -7.81 1.62 -3.26
N TYR A 120 -7.42 0.71 -2.36
CA TYR A 120 -6.05 0.61 -1.85
C TYR A 120 -5.00 0.55 -2.96
N ILE A 121 -5.19 -0.31 -3.96
CA ILE A 121 -4.25 -0.46 -5.09
C ILE A 121 -4.13 0.84 -5.90
N LEU A 122 -5.26 1.53 -6.12
CA LEU A 122 -5.30 2.82 -6.80
C LEU A 122 -4.57 3.90 -5.98
N PHE A 123 -4.77 3.93 -4.66
CA PHE A 123 -4.06 4.86 -3.80
C PHE A 123 -2.55 4.59 -3.80
N VAL A 124 -2.13 3.32 -3.73
CA VAL A 124 -0.69 2.97 -3.83
C VAL A 124 -0.09 3.45 -5.15
N PHE A 125 -0.82 3.28 -6.27
CA PHE A 125 -0.40 3.81 -7.58
C PHE A 125 -0.22 5.34 -7.54
N ILE A 126 -1.25 6.07 -7.10
CA ILE A 126 -1.26 7.54 -7.11
C ILE A 126 -0.17 8.10 -6.19
N PHE A 127 -0.14 7.64 -4.93
CA PHE A 127 0.81 8.14 -3.94
C PHE A 127 2.25 7.72 -4.29
N GLY A 128 2.45 6.49 -4.75
CA GLY A 128 3.76 6.01 -5.17
C GLY A 128 4.30 6.74 -6.38
N GLY A 129 3.48 6.93 -7.41
CA GLY A 129 3.85 7.73 -8.58
C GLY A 129 4.13 9.19 -8.23
N TYR A 130 3.27 9.82 -7.43
CA TYR A 130 3.48 11.20 -6.98
C TYR A 130 4.77 11.36 -6.17
N ALA A 131 5.00 10.47 -5.19
CA ALA A 131 6.20 10.50 -4.37
C ALA A 131 7.46 10.26 -5.20
N TRP A 132 7.43 9.30 -6.13
CA TRP A 132 8.52 9.07 -7.09
C TRP A 132 8.87 10.32 -7.89
N ARG A 133 7.85 10.95 -8.49
CA ARG A 133 8.02 12.17 -9.29
C ARG A 133 8.57 13.32 -8.45
N ARG A 134 8.23 13.41 -7.16
CA ARG A 134 8.72 14.48 -6.28
C ARG A 134 10.16 14.22 -5.80
N THR A 135 10.53 12.97 -5.58
CA THR A 135 11.84 12.59 -5.05
C THR A 135 12.95 12.65 -6.11
N PHE A 136 12.63 12.32 -7.36
CA PHE A 136 13.62 12.25 -8.46
C PHE A 136 13.47 13.36 -9.51
N ARG A 137 12.79 14.45 -9.12
CA ARG A 137 12.60 15.66 -9.93
C ARG A 137 13.88 16.48 -10.02
#